data_AF-A0A7H4M594-F1
#
_entry.id   AF-A0A7H4M594-F1
#
_cell.length_a   1.000
_cell.length_b   1.000
_cell.length_c   1.000
_cell.angle_alpha   90.00
_cell.angle_beta   90.00
_cell.angle_gamma   90.00
#
_symmetry.space_group_name_H-M   'P 1'
#
loop_
_entity.id
_entity.type
_entity.pdbx_description
1 polymer ?
#
loop_
_entity_poly.entity_id
_entity_poly.type
_entity_poly.pdbx_seq_one_letter_code
_entity_poly.pdbx_strand_id
1 'polypeptide(L)' 'MEKDNPPQDLIDLNPNQSVPTLVDRELTLWESRIIMEYLDERFPHPPLMPVYPVARGESRLYMHRIEKDWYS' A
#
# COMPACT_ATOMS: atom_id res chain seq x y z
N MET A 1 -8.27 16.54 7.17
CA MET A 1 -8.36 16.69 5.72
C MET A 1 -9.85 16.78 5.40
N GLU A 2 -10.30 17.87 4.79
CA GLU A 2 -11.66 17.94 4.26
C GLU A 2 -11.81 16.84 3.20
N LYS A 3 -12.75 15.91 3.42
CA LYS A 3 -12.99 14.76 2.53
C LYS A 3 -13.37 15.19 1.11
N ASP A 4 -13.82 16.43 0.96
CA ASP A 4 -14.37 17.00 -0.28
C ASP A 4 -13.40 17.98 -0.98
N ASN A 5 -12.17 18.13 -0.47
CA ASN A 5 -11.15 18.98 -1.09
C ASN A 5 -9.77 18.30 -1.03
N PRO A 6 -9.54 17.28 -1.89
CA PRO A 6 -8.25 16.62 -1.95
C PRO A 6 -7.14 17.60 -2.38
N PRO A 7 -5.90 17.43 -1.90
CA PRO A 7 -4.76 18.22 -2.36
C PRO A 7 -4.60 18.14 -3.89
N GLN A 8 -4.22 19.24 -4.53
CA GLN A 8 -4.02 19.28 -5.97
C GLN A 8 -3.04 18.20 -6.46
N ASP A 9 -1.95 17.97 -5.71
CA ASP A 9 -0.97 16.92 -6.02
C ASP A 9 -1.60 15.52 -6.08
N LEU A 10 -2.61 15.22 -5.25
CA LEU A 10 -3.30 13.93 -5.30
C LEU A 10 -4.13 13.78 -6.57
N ILE A 11 -4.79 14.85 -6.99
CA ILE A 11 -5.60 14.91 -8.21
C ILE A 11 -4.70 14.72 -9.44
N ASP A 12 -3.55 15.37 -9.44
CA ASP A 12 -2.64 15.38 -10.59
C ASP A 12 -1.84 14.06 -10.70
N LEU A 13 -1.46 13.45 -9.57
CA LEU A 13 -0.60 12.27 -9.55
C LEU A 13 -1.33 10.93 -9.49
N ASN A 14 -2.50 10.86 -8.83
CA ASN A 14 -3.30 9.64 -8.76
C ASN A 14 -4.59 9.80 -9.57
N PRO A 15 -4.71 9.15 -10.75
CA PRO A 15 -5.93 9.19 -11.56
C PRO A 15 -7.20 8.74 -10.81
N ASN A 16 -7.05 7.86 -9.81
CA ASN A 16 -8.17 7.37 -9.00
C ASN A 16 -8.54 8.31 -7.85
N GLN A 17 -7.76 9.37 -7.62
CA GLN A 17 -7.95 10.36 -6.54
C GLN A 17 -8.21 9.71 -5.18
N SER A 18 -7.59 8.55 -4.97
CA SER A 18 -7.87 7.66 -3.85
C SER A 18 -6.77 7.75 -2.80
N VAL A 19 -7.17 7.62 -1.55
CA VAL A 19 -6.24 7.44 -0.43
C VAL A 19 -6.22 5.96 -0.02
N PRO A 20 -5.06 5.40 0.34
CA PRO A 20 -3.73 6.04 0.37
C PRO A 20 -3.05 6.13 -1.00
N THR A 21 -2.23 7.17 -1.18
CA THR A 21 -1.30 7.35 -2.32
C THR A 21 0.08 7.69 -1.77
N LEU A 22 1.13 7.03 -2.25
CA LEU A 22 2.53 7.29 -1.93
C LEU A 22 3.23 7.92 -3.12
N VAL A 23 4.03 8.95 -2.86
CA VAL A 23 4.94 9.57 -3.84
C VAL A 23 6.37 9.43 -3.30
N ASP A 24 7.23 8.68 -3.99
CA ASP A 24 8.69 8.66 -3.75
C ASP A 24 9.42 9.15 -5.01
N ARG A 25 9.88 10.40 -4.99
CA ARG A 25 10.45 11.11 -6.14
C ARG A 25 9.47 11.11 -7.33
N GLU A 26 9.82 10.42 -8.41
CA GLU A 26 9.02 10.31 -9.65
C GLU A 26 8.07 9.11 -9.64
N LEU A 27 8.11 8.27 -8.60
CA LEU A 27 7.24 7.10 -8.48
C LEU A 27 5.98 7.46 -7.69
N THR A 28 4.82 7.31 -8.33
CA THR A 28 3.51 7.40 -7.67
C THR A 28 2.89 6.00 -7.58
N LEU A 29 2.51 5.59 -6.38
CA LEU A 29 1.81 4.33 -6.11
C LEU A 29 0.50 4.60 -5.39
N TRP A 30 -0.55 3.91 -5.82
CA TRP A 30 -1.82 3.80 -5.11
C TRP A 30 -2.11 2.31 -4.86
N GLU A 31 -3.14 2.01 -4.05
CA GLU A 31 -3.37 0.72 -3.37
C GLU A 31 -2.44 0.48 -2.19
N SER A 32 -3.04 0.33 -1.00
CA SER A 32 -2.31 0.14 0.26
C SER A 32 -1.38 -1.08 0.21
N ARG A 33 -1.81 -2.19 -0.40
CA ARG A 33 -0.98 -3.42 -0.51
C ARG A 33 0.26 -3.21 -1.37
N ILE A 34 0.14 -2.49 -2.49
CA ILE A 34 1.28 -2.20 -3.38
C ILE A 34 2.27 -1.28 -2.66
N ILE A 35 1.76 -0.25 -1.99
CA ILE A 35 2.56 0.69 -1.19
C ILE A 35 3.34 -0.06 -0.09
N MET A 36 2.69 -0.96 0.64
CA MET A 36 3.34 -1.72 1.72
C MET A 36 4.43 -2.65 1.19
N GLU A 37 4.19 -3.39 0.09
CA GLU A 37 5.23 -4.24 -0.51
C GLU A 37 6.40 -3.41 -1.03
N TYR A 38 6.15 -2.27 -1.67
CA TYR A 38 7.20 -1.35 -2.11
C TYR A 38 8.06 -0.86 -0.95
N LEU A 39 7.45 -0.49 0.18
CA LEU A 39 8.19 -0.01 1.35
C LEU A 39 9.06 -1.11 1.96
N ASP A 40 8.58 -2.35 2.04
CA ASP A 40 9.36 -3.50 2.54
C ASP A 40 10.57 -3.81 1.64
N GLU A 41 10.40 -3.72 0.31
CA GLU A 41 11.49 -3.91 -0.65
C GLU A 41 12.49 -2.74 -0.64
N ARG A 42 12.00 -1.50 -0.55
CA ARG A 42 12.81 -0.28 -0.61
C ARG A 42 13.57 -0.01 0.69
N PHE A 43 13.02 -0.44 1.82
CA PHE A 43 13.55 -0.25 3.17
C PHE A 43 13.56 -1.58 3.94
N PRO A 44 14.51 -2.49 3.66
CA PRO A 44 14.47 -3.87 4.18
C PRO A 44 14.74 -4.01 5.70
N HIS A 45 14.90 -2.90 6.42
CA HIS A 45 15.25 -2.90 7.85
C HIS A 45 14.36 -1.94 8.65
N PRO A 46 13.58 -2.44 9.63
CA PRO A 46 13.35 -3.86 9.94
C PRO A 46 12.48 -4.55 8.86
N PRO A 47 12.68 -5.85 8.58
CA PRO A 47 11.85 -6.56 7.62
C PRO A 47 10.41 -6.67 8.14
N LEU A 48 9.44 -6.30 7.31
CA LEU A 48 8.01 -6.37 7.63
C LEU A 48 7.38 -7.67 7.14
N MET A 49 7.97 -8.31 6.12
CA MET A 49 7.53 -9.61 5.60
C MET A 49 8.55 -10.73 5.88
N PRO A 50 8.08 -11.99 5.99
CA PRO A 50 8.98 -13.14 6.04
C PRO A 50 9.79 -13.31 4.75
N VAL A 51 11.05 -13.76 4.90
CA VAL A 51 11.96 -14.01 3.77
C VAL A 51 11.61 -15.32 3.04
N TYR A 52 11.15 -16.35 3.75
CA TYR A 52 10.87 -17.65 3.15
C TYR A 52 9.58 -17.65 2.33
N PRO A 53 9.56 -18.22 1.11
CA PRO A 53 8.40 -18.14 0.21
C PRO A 53 7.09 -18.64 0.82
N VAL A 54 7.13 -19.74 1.58
CA VAL A 54 5.94 -20.34 2.22
C VAL A 54 5.34 -19.37 3.24
N ALA A 55 6.14 -18.92 4.21
CA ALA A 55 5.69 -17.98 5.23
C ALA A 55 5.20 -16.65 4.62
N ARG A 56 5.86 -16.17 3.56
CA ARG A 56 5.44 -14.96 2.85
C ARG A 56 4.09 -15.13 2.15
N GLY A 57 3.83 -16.32 1.60
CA GLY A 57 2.54 -16.70 1.03
C GLY A 57 1.44 -16.73 2.09
N GLU A 58 1.72 -17.29 3.27
CA GLU A 58 0.80 -17.31 4.41
C GLU A 58 0.47 -15.89 4.90
N SER A 59 1.47 -15.02 5.07
CA SER A 59 1.27 -13.61 5.43
C SER A 59 0.35 -12.89 4.45
N ARG A 60 0.56 -13.09 3.14
CA ARG A 60 -0.31 -12.51 2.09
C ARG A 60 -1.73 -13.06 2.15
N LEU A 61 -1.91 -14.35 2.43
CA LEU A 61 -3.23 -14.95 2.59
C LEU A 61 -3.96 -14.37 3.81
N TYR A 62 -3.26 -14.16 4.94
CA TYR A 62 -3.87 -13.54 6.12
C TYR A 62 -4.30 -12.10 5.85
N MET A 63 -3.47 -11.30 5.20
CA MET A 63 -3.84 -9.94 4.79
C MET A 63 -5.10 -9.94 3.90
N HIS A 64 -5.16 -10.83 2.91
CA HIS A 64 -6.32 -10.96 2.03
C HIS A 64 -7.59 -11.35 2.79
N ARG A 65 -7.50 -12.29 3.73
CA ARG A 65 -8.64 -12.73 4.54
C ARG A 65 -9.14 -11.63 5.46
N ILE A 66 -8.24 -10.89 6.13
CA ILE A 66 -8.65 -9.76 6.98
C ILE A 66 -9.42 -8.74 6.16
N GLU A 67 -8.92 -8.37 4.99
CA GLU A 67 -9.60 -7.41 4.13
C GLU A 67 -10.95 -7.93 3.63
N LYS A 68 -10.99 -9.17 3.15
CA LYS A 68 -12.21 -9.75 2.59
C LYS A 68 -13.28 -10.03 3.65
N ASP A 69 -12.87 -10.56 4.80
CA ASP A 69 -13.78 -11.10 5.80
C ASP A 69 -14.20 -10.04 6.82
N TRP A 70 -13.39 -8.99 7.07
CA TRP A 70 -13.64 -8.02 8.14
C TRP A 70 -13.86 -6.58 7.69
N TYR A 71 -13.27 -6.16 6.56
CA TYR A 71 -13.38 -4.77 6.06
C TYR A 71 -14.53 -4.61 5.03
N SER A 72 -15.30 -5.67 4.79
CA SER A 72 -16.43 -5.72 3.86
C SER A 72 -17.77 -5.34 4.51
#